data_AF-A0A960D273-F1
#
_entry.id   AF-A0A960D273-F1
#
_cell.length_a   1.000
_cell.length_b   1.000
_cell.length_c   1.000
_cell.angle_alpha   90.00
_cell.angle_beta   90.00
_cell.angle_gamma   90.00
#
_symmetry.space_group_name_H-M   'P 1'
#
loop_
_entity.id
_entity.type
_entity.pdbx_description
1 polymer ?
#
loop_
_entity_poly.entity_id
_entity_poly.type
_entity_poly.pdbx_seq_one_letter_code
_entity_poly.pdbx_strand_id
1 'polypeptide(L)' 'PDPGVSQTLKGGSHLCAPEYCHRYRPAARSPQSQDSSTTHIGFRCVVDA' A
#
# COMPACT_ATOMS: atom_id res chain seq x y z
N PRO A 1 7.70 3.86 -16.01
CA PRO A 1 7.97 3.35 -14.65
C PRO A 1 9.05 2.27 -14.72
N ASP A 2 10.05 2.33 -13.86
CA ASP A 2 11.09 1.28 -13.78
C ASP A 2 10.58 0.13 -12.91
N PRO A 3 10.43 -1.10 -13.43
CA PRO A 3 9.97 -2.26 -12.67
C PRO A 3 10.93 -2.67 -11.53
N GLY A 4 12.17 -2.15 -11.52
CA GLY A 4 13.11 -2.32 -10.43
C GLY A 4 12.78 -1.50 -9.17
N VAL A 5 11.89 -0.50 -9.27
CA VAL A 5 11.59 0.42 -8.16
C VAL A 5 10.28 0.06 -7.46
N SER A 6 10.36 -0.22 -6.16
CA SER A 6 9.22 -0.53 -5.32
C SER A 6 8.85 0.63 -4.38
N GLN A 7 7.56 0.99 -4.36
CA GLN A 7 6.99 2.00 -3.50
C GLN A 7 6.38 1.38 -2.24
N THR A 8 6.39 2.12 -1.13
CA THR A 8 5.81 1.66 0.14
C THR A 8 4.31 1.91 0.19
N LEU A 9 3.53 0.83 0.37
CA LEU A 9 2.11 0.87 0.70
C LEU A 9 1.89 0.81 2.22
N LYS A 10 0.85 1.50 2.68
CA LYS A 10 0.43 1.61 4.08
C LYS A 10 -1.10 1.55 4.20
N GLY A 11 -1.59 1.16 5.36
CA GLY A 11 -3.02 1.25 5.73
C GLY A 11 -3.83 -0.02 5.49
N GLY A 12 -3.34 -0.96 4.67
CA GLY A 12 -4.11 -2.14 4.28
C GLY A 12 -5.27 -1.79 3.36
N SER A 13 -6.20 -2.73 3.19
CA SER A 13 -7.39 -2.54 2.36
C SER A 13 -8.61 -3.25 2.95
N HIS A 14 -9.78 -3.07 2.32
CA HIS A 14 -11.03 -3.74 2.70
C HIS A 14 -10.97 -5.27 2.59
N LEU A 15 -9.93 -5.83 1.98
CA LEU A 15 -9.75 -7.27 1.91
C LEU A 15 -9.17 -7.81 3.22
N CYS A 16 -8.30 -7.07 3.90
CA CYS A 16 -7.52 -7.60 5.02
C CYS A 16 -8.39 -8.07 6.20
N ALA A 17 -8.05 -9.25 6.73
CA ALA A 17 -8.73 -9.85 7.89
C ALA A 17 -7.73 -10.45 8.89
N PRO A 18 -8.10 -10.59 10.17
CA PRO A 18 -7.22 -11.12 11.22
C PRO A 18 -6.66 -12.52 10.94
N GLU A 19 -7.28 -13.29 10.07
CA GLU A 19 -6.88 -14.68 9.83
C GLU A 19 -5.69 -14.78 8.84
N TYR A 20 -5.45 -13.72 8.04
CA TYR A 20 -4.47 -13.82 6.94
C TYR A 20 -3.74 -12.52 6.58
N CYS A 21 -4.31 -11.35 6.88
CA CYS A 21 -3.69 -10.05 6.60
C CYS A 21 -3.84 -9.08 7.78
N HIS A 22 -2.75 -8.88 8.51
CA HIS A 22 -2.66 -7.88 9.58
C HIS A 22 -2.14 -6.51 9.13
N ARG A 23 -2.18 -6.22 7.82
CA ARG A 23 -1.56 -4.99 7.25
C ARG A 23 -2.36 -3.71 7.48
N TYR A 24 -3.57 -3.81 8.04
CA TYR A 24 -4.35 -2.67 8.53
C TYR A 24 -3.69 -1.96 9.74
N ARG A 25 -2.72 -2.63 10.42
CA ARG A 25 -2.03 -2.05 11.58
C ARG A 25 -1.16 -0.85 11.15
N PRO A 26 -1.14 0.27 11.90
CA PRO A 26 -0.38 1.47 11.53
C PRO A 26 1.12 1.23 11.26
N ALA A 27 1.74 0.25 11.92
CA ALA A 27 3.14 -0.11 11.72
C ALA A 27 3.40 -0.88 10.41
N ALA A 28 2.42 -1.62 9.88
CA ALA A 28 2.61 -2.53 8.75
C ALA A 28 2.94 -1.80 7.44
N ARG A 29 3.91 -2.31 6.68
CA ARG A 29 4.37 -1.76 5.40
C ARG A 29 4.41 -2.86 4.34
N SER A 30 4.24 -2.52 3.06
CA SER A 30 4.37 -3.49 1.98
C SER A 30 4.98 -2.86 0.73
N PRO A 31 5.93 -3.53 0.05
CA PRO A 31 6.45 -3.09 -1.23
C PRO A 31 5.43 -3.35 -2.35
N GLN A 32 5.33 -2.44 -3.32
CA GLN A 32 4.60 -2.62 -4.57
C GLN A 32 5.33 -1.96 -5.73
N SER A 33 5.36 -2.60 -6.90
CA SER A 33 5.96 -2.01 -8.10
C SER A 33 5.15 -0.80 -8.58
N GLN A 34 5.81 0.21 -9.17
CA GLN A 34 5.15 1.45 -9.62
C GLN A 34 4.15 1.25 -10.77
N ASP A 35 4.32 0.20 -11.55
CA ASP A 35 3.45 -0.15 -12.69
C ASP A 35 2.26 -1.03 -12.30
N SER A 36 2.23 -1.51 -11.05
CA SER A 36 1.18 -2.41 -10.57
C SER A 36 -0.06 -1.62 -10.14
N SER A 37 -1.22 -2.04 -10.63
CA SER A 37 -2.51 -1.49 -10.26
C SER A 37 -3.46 -2.57 -9.76
N THR A 38 -4.23 -2.27 -8.72
CA THR A 38 -5.28 -3.15 -8.21
C THR A 38 -6.47 -2.30 -7.75
N THR A 39 -7.62 -2.94 -7.58
CA THR A 39 -8.86 -2.26 -7.15
C THR A 39 -8.84 -1.78 -5.70
N HIS A 40 -7.84 -2.18 -4.90
CA HIS A 40 -7.80 -1.96 -3.46
C HIS A 40 -6.55 -1.17 -3.00
N ILE A 41 -5.81 -0.58 -3.94
CA ILE A 41 -4.64 0.26 -3.70
C ILE A 41 -4.94 1.66 -4.25
N GLY A 42 -4.78 2.68 -3.40
CA GLY A 42 -4.92 4.09 -3.76
C GLY A 42 -3.88 4.95 -3.04
N PHE A 43 -3.99 6.27 -3.16
CA PHE A 43 -3.07 7.21 -2.53
C PHE A 43 -3.80 8.44 -1.96
N ARG A 44 -3.10 9.17 -1.08
CA ARG A 44 -3.53 10.49 -0.60
C ARG A 44 -2.40 11.48 -0.79
N CYS A 45 -2.74 12.72 -1.16
CA CYS A 45 -1.78 13.80 -1.29
C CYS A 45 -1.48 14.44 0.07
N VAL A 46 -0.36 15.15 0.13
CA VAL A 46 0.08 15.99 1.23
C VAL A 46 0.64 17.27 0.61
N VAL A 47 0.46 18.39 1.29
CA VAL A 47 1.01 19.69 0.94
C VAL A 47 1.88 20.19 2.10
N ASP A 48 2.94 20.93 1.78
CA ASP A 48 3.76 21.58 2.79
C ASP A 48 2.97 22.70 3.51
N ALA A 49 3.39 23.03 4.73
CA ALA A 49 2.75 24.04 5.57
C ALA A 49 3.06 25.48 5.13
#